data_AF-A0A706QFU0-F1
#
_entry.id   AF-A0A706QFU0-F1
#
_cell.length_a   1.000
_cell.length_b   1.000
_cell.length_c   1.000
_cell.angle_alpha   90.00
_cell.angle_beta   90.00
_cell.angle_gamma   90.00
#
_symmetry.space_group_name_H-M   'P 1'
#
loop_
_entity.id
_entity.type
_entity.pdbx_description
1 polymer ?
#
loop_
_entity_poly.entity_id
_entity_poly.type
_entity_poly.pdbx_seq_one_letter_code
_entity_poly.pdbx_strand_id
1 'polypeptide(L)'
;MDAKQTRQGVLLALAAYFIWGIAPAYFKLIYYVPADEILTHRVIWSFFFMVALLSVSRQWRQVKRLLKTPKKIFLLALSAVLVGGNWLLFIWAVNNHHMLEASLGYFINPLVNILLGMIFLGERFRRMQWLAVILAVCGVLVQLWTFGSLPIIALGLAFSFAFYGLVRKKIAVEAQTG
;
A
#
# COMPACT_ATOMS: atom_id res chain seq x y z
N MET A 1 11.39 -22.89 9.62
CA MET A 1 12.04 -21.65 9.15
C MET A 1 13.38 -21.55 9.84
N ASP A 2 14.45 -21.34 9.08
CA ASP A 2 15.81 -21.36 9.60
C ASP A 2 16.08 -20.11 10.47
N ALA A 3 16.61 -20.26 11.68
CA ALA A 3 16.72 -19.16 12.65
C ALA A 3 17.54 -17.97 12.09
N LYS A 4 18.51 -18.26 11.21
CA LYS A 4 19.32 -17.28 10.49
C LYS A 4 18.51 -16.47 9.48
N GLN A 5 17.59 -17.10 8.75
CA GLN A 5 16.68 -16.43 7.83
C GLN A 5 15.69 -15.53 8.58
N THR A 6 15.18 -15.98 9.72
CA THR A 6 14.31 -15.16 10.58
C THR A 6 15.04 -13.89 11.06
N ARG A 7 16.28 -14.02 11.55
CA ARG A 7 17.07 -12.86 12.00
C ARG A 7 17.35 -11.86 10.88
N GLN A 8 17.71 -12.34 9.68
CA GLN A 8 17.88 -11.48 8.51
C GLN A 8 16.57 -10.80 8.10
N GLY A 9 15.46 -11.53 8.10
CA GLY A 9 14.15 -10.97 7.81
C GLY A 9 13.76 -9.85 8.79
N VAL A 10 14.02 -10.04 10.09
CA VAL A 10 13.77 -9.01 11.11
C VAL A 10 14.62 -7.76 10.87
N LEU A 11 15.92 -7.91 10.59
CA LEU A 11 16.80 -6.78 10.31
C LEU A 11 16.36 -6.00 9.06
N LEU A 12 15.98 -6.71 7.98
CA LEU A 12 15.47 -6.08 6.76
C LEU A 12 14.14 -5.36 7.01
N ALA A 13 13.23 -5.95 7.79
CA ALA A 13 11.97 -5.31 8.16
C ALA A 13 12.21 -4.04 8.98
N LEU A 14 13.11 -4.08 9.96
CA LEU A 14 13.48 -2.90 10.76
C LEU A 14 14.05 -1.78 9.89
N ALA A 15 14.98 -2.11 8.99
CA ALA A 15 15.54 -1.13 8.05
C ALA A 15 14.45 -0.52 7.15
N ALA A 16 13.55 -1.35 6.63
CA ALA A 16 12.45 -0.89 5.80
C ALA A 16 11.51 0.05 6.57
N TYR A 17 11.10 -0.31 7.80
CA TYR A 17 10.25 0.54 8.64
C TYR A 17 10.94 1.84 9.04
N PHE A 18 12.26 1.82 9.28
CA PHE A 18 13.03 3.01 9.60
C PHE A 18 13.07 3.99 8.42
N ILE A 19 13.36 3.48 7.21
CA ILE A 19 13.30 4.28 5.98
C ILE A 19 11.89 4.86 5.78
N TRP A 20 10.86 4.05 6.02
CA TRP A 20 9.47 4.48 5.89
C TRP A 20 9.08 5.56 6.92
N GLY A 21 9.57 5.46 8.15
CA GLY A 21 9.34 6.46 9.20
C GLY A 21 9.99 7.81 8.92
N ILE A 22 11.10 7.84 8.18
CA ILE A 22 11.76 9.08 7.74
C ILE A 22 11.05 9.73 6.54
N ALA A 23 10.31 8.95 5.75
CA ALA A 23 9.71 9.43 4.50
C ALA A 23 8.79 10.67 4.66
N PRO A 24 7.89 10.76 5.66
CA PRO A 24 7.08 11.97 5.87
C PRO A 24 7.93 13.21 6.20
N ALA A 25 9.01 13.03 6.98
CA ALA A 25 9.93 14.13 7.29
C ALA A 25 10.66 14.61 6.02
N TYR A 26 11.10 13.69 5.17
CA TYR A 26 11.67 14.01 3.87
C TYR A 26 10.70 14.79 2.97
N PHE A 27 9.45 14.32 2.81
CA PHE A 27 8.46 15.04 2.01
C PHE A 27 8.16 16.44 2.52
N LYS A 28 8.18 16.63 3.85
CA LYS A 28 8.03 17.94 4.47
C LYS A 28 9.21 18.88 4.16
N LEU A 29 10.43 18.37 3.99
CA LEU A 29 11.59 19.17 3.59
C LEU A 29 11.50 19.63 2.12
N ILE A 30 10.86 18.84 1.27
CA ILE A 30 10.67 19.13 -0.16
C ILE A 30 9.25 19.58 -0.50
N TYR A 31 8.54 20.19 0.47
CA TYR A 31 7.13 20.59 0.30
C TYR A 31 6.90 21.56 -0.87
N TYR A 32 7.95 22.28 -1.29
CA TYR A 32 7.93 23.20 -2.44
C TYR A 32 7.86 22.47 -3.80
N VAL A 33 8.14 21.17 -3.85
CA VAL A 33 8.01 20.36 -5.06
C VAL A 33 6.59 19.81 -5.16
N PRO A 34 5.91 19.99 -6.31
CA PRO A 34 4.58 19.43 -6.53
C PRO A 34 4.52 17.91 -6.32
N ALA A 35 3.43 17.43 -5.73
CA ALA A 35 3.27 16.01 -5.37
C ALA A 35 3.27 15.09 -6.61
N ASP A 36 2.74 15.57 -7.73
CA ASP A 36 2.72 14.92 -9.03
C ASP A 36 4.13 14.77 -9.62
N GLU A 37 5.00 15.77 -9.48
CA GLU A 37 6.40 15.68 -9.92
C GLU A 37 7.17 14.63 -9.11
N ILE A 38 6.99 14.61 -7.78
CA ILE A 38 7.62 13.61 -6.89
C ILE A 38 7.18 12.19 -7.29
N LEU A 39 5.88 12.00 -7.52
CA LEU A 39 5.33 10.71 -7.93
C LEU A 39 5.85 10.30 -9.31
N THR A 40 5.91 11.23 -10.26
CA THR A 40 6.41 10.98 -11.62
C THR A 40 7.85 10.51 -11.60
N HIS A 41 8.74 11.20 -10.86
CA HIS A 41 10.12 10.77 -10.70
C HIS A 41 10.22 9.39 -10.05
N ARG A 42 9.42 9.12 -9.02
CA ARG A 42 9.37 7.80 -8.39
C ARG A 42 8.99 6.70 -9.37
N VAL A 43 7.99 6.92 -10.21
CA VAL A 43 7.54 5.95 -11.22
C VAL A 43 8.62 5.72 -12.28
N ILE A 44 9.24 6.79 -12.79
CA ILE A 44 10.30 6.71 -13.80
C ILE A 44 11.51 5.94 -13.27
N TRP A 45 12.01 6.29 -12.08
CA TRP A 45 13.16 5.60 -11.49
C TRP A 45 12.84 4.15 -11.11
N SER A 46 11.63 3.88 -10.61
CA SER A 46 11.19 2.51 -10.32
C SER A 46 11.10 1.66 -11.59
N PHE A 47 10.66 2.24 -12.70
CA PHE A 47 10.62 1.56 -14.00
C PHE A 47 12.02 1.16 -14.46
N PHE A 48 12.98 2.09 -14.48
CA PHE A 48 14.36 1.78 -14.87
C PHE A 48 15.00 0.76 -13.94
N PHE A 49 14.81 0.91 -12.63
CA PHE A 49 15.29 -0.05 -11.65
C PHE A 49 14.72 -1.45 -11.88
N MET A 50 13.41 -1.56 -12.13
CA MET A 50 12.75 -2.84 -12.38
C MET A 50 13.24 -3.47 -13.70
N VAL A 51 13.45 -2.69 -14.75
CA VAL A 51 14.02 -3.16 -16.03
C VAL A 51 15.44 -3.71 -15.82
N ALA A 52 16.27 -3.02 -15.05
CA ALA A 52 17.61 -3.49 -14.70
C ALA A 52 17.54 -4.80 -13.89
N LEU A 53 16.67 -4.85 -12.87
CA LEU A 53 16.48 -6.04 -12.02
C LEU A 53 16.01 -7.25 -12.85
N LEU A 54 15.05 -7.06 -13.75
CA LEU A 54 14.54 -8.10 -14.65
C LEU A 54 15.60 -8.59 -15.64
N SER A 55 16.49 -7.69 -16.07
CA SER A 55 17.63 -8.03 -16.94
C SER A 55 18.64 -8.91 -16.21
N VAL A 56 18.97 -8.56 -14.96
CA VAL A 56 19.88 -9.35 -14.12
C VAL A 56 19.26 -10.70 -13.75
N SER A 57 17.97 -10.73 -13.40
CA SER A 57 17.25 -11.96 -13.04
C SER A 57 16.88 -12.84 -14.24
N ARG A 58 17.03 -12.34 -15.48
CA ARG A 58 16.72 -13.02 -16.75
C ARG A 58 15.28 -13.51 -16.88
N GLN A 59 14.34 -12.87 -16.18
CA GLN A 59 12.93 -13.28 -16.12
C GLN A 59 12.05 -12.77 -17.28
N TRP A 60 12.65 -12.22 -18.34
CA TRP A 60 11.95 -11.68 -19.52
C TRP A 60 10.95 -12.65 -20.17
N ARG A 61 11.19 -13.97 -20.09
CA ARG A 61 10.26 -14.99 -20.61
C ARG A 61 8.92 -14.99 -19.84
N GLN A 62 8.95 -14.80 -18.53
CA GLN A 62 7.75 -14.72 -17.70
C GLN A 62 6.97 -13.43 -17.98
N VAL A 63 7.67 -12.30 -18.13
CA VAL A 63 7.06 -11.02 -18.54
C VAL A 63 6.34 -11.14 -19.88
N LYS A 64 7.00 -11.72 -20.90
CA LYS A 64 6.36 -11.97 -22.21
C LYS A 64 5.13 -12.87 -22.11
N ARG A 65 5.11 -13.84 -21.19
CA ARG A 65 3.95 -14.71 -20.95
C ARG A 65 2.80 -13.94 -20.30
N LEU A 66 3.10 -13.05 -19.36
CA LEU A 66 2.10 -12.18 -18.72
C LEU A 66 1.48 -11.18 -19.71
N LEU A 67 2.29 -10.62 -20.60
CA LEU A 67 1.83 -9.71 -21.67
C LEU A 67 0.85 -10.37 -22.66
N LYS A 68 0.79 -11.70 -22.71
CA LYS A 68 -0.20 -12.43 -23.52
C LYS A 68 -1.54 -12.61 -22.82
N THR A 69 -1.66 -12.21 -21.55
CA THR A 69 -2.88 -12.38 -20.75
C THR A 69 -3.53 -11.00 -20.50
N PRO A 70 -4.39 -10.50 -21.40
CA PRO A 70 -4.92 -9.13 -21.33
C PRO A 70 -5.65 -8.83 -20.02
N LYS A 71 -6.35 -9.83 -19.46
CA LYS A 71 -7.00 -9.72 -18.14
C LYS A 71 -6.00 -9.42 -17.01
N LYS A 72 -4.83 -10.05 -17.01
CA LYS A 72 -3.79 -9.81 -15.99
C LYS A 72 -3.18 -8.43 -16.17
N ILE A 73 -2.93 -8.00 -17.40
CA ILE A 73 -2.42 -6.66 -17.70
C ILE A 73 -3.40 -5.59 -17.22
N PHE A 74 -4.69 -5.75 -17.50
CA PHE A 74 -5.71 -4.82 -17.04
C PHE A 74 -5.75 -4.72 -15.51
N LEU A 75 -5.72 -5.87 -14.81
CA LEU A 75 -5.69 -5.87 -13.35
C LEU A 75 -4.40 -5.26 -12.78
N LEU A 76 -3.25 -5.46 -13.45
CA LEU A 76 -1.99 -4.82 -13.09
C LEU A 76 -2.05 -3.30 -13.28
N ALA A 77 -2.59 -2.83 -14.42
CA ALA A 77 -2.82 -1.42 -14.67
C ALA A 77 -3.77 -0.80 -13.62
N LEU A 78 -4.86 -1.48 -13.28
CA LEU A 78 -5.77 -1.06 -12.22
C LEU A 78 -5.03 -0.96 -10.86
N SER A 79 -4.20 -1.95 -10.54
CA SER A 79 -3.40 -1.93 -9.31
C SER A 79 -2.39 -0.78 -9.28
N ALA A 80 -1.79 -0.47 -10.44
CA ALA A 80 -0.88 0.66 -10.60
C ALA A 80 -1.59 2.00 -10.40
N VAL A 81 -2.80 2.17 -10.95
CA VAL A 81 -3.61 3.37 -10.75
C VAL A 81 -4.05 3.51 -9.29
N LEU A 82 -4.47 2.43 -8.64
CA LEU A 82 -4.88 2.44 -7.23
C LEU A 82 -3.72 2.81 -6.31
N VAL A 83 -2.54 2.19 -6.49
CA VAL A 83 -1.36 2.49 -5.65
C VAL A 83 -0.75 3.85 -5.98
N GLY A 84 -0.76 4.26 -7.25
CA GLY A 84 -0.30 5.58 -7.68
C GLY A 84 -1.18 6.69 -7.14
N GLY A 85 -2.50 6.56 -7.26
CA GLY A 85 -3.47 7.48 -6.69
C GLY A 85 -3.40 7.53 -5.16
N ASN A 86 -3.20 6.38 -4.50
CA ASN A 86 -2.97 6.32 -3.05
C ASN A 86 -1.72 7.12 -2.64
N TRP A 87 -0.59 6.92 -3.34
CA TRP A 87 0.63 7.68 -3.08
C TRP A 87 0.48 9.17 -3.35
N LEU A 88 -0.22 9.54 -4.43
CA LEU A 88 -0.49 10.94 -4.73
C LEU A 88 -1.30 11.60 -3.61
N LEU A 89 -2.38 10.93 -3.18
CA LEU A 89 -3.23 11.39 -2.07
C LEU A 89 -2.41 11.51 -0.77
N PHE A 90 -1.51 10.56 -0.51
CA PHE A 90 -0.63 10.57 0.67
C PHE A 90 0.36 11.75 0.64
N ILE A 91 1.10 11.93 -0.46
CA ILE A 91 2.07 13.03 -0.59
C ILE A 91 1.33 14.37 -0.53
N TRP A 92 0.19 14.49 -1.22
CA TRP A 92 -0.64 15.68 -1.16
C TRP A 92 -1.13 15.97 0.26
N ALA A 93 -1.57 14.96 1.01
CA ALA A 93 -1.99 15.12 2.40
C ALA A 93 -0.85 15.59 3.31
N VAL A 94 0.35 15.06 3.13
CA VAL A 94 1.55 15.48 3.88
C VAL A 94 1.91 16.93 3.55
N ASN A 95 1.91 17.30 2.26
CA ASN A 95 2.24 18.65 1.81
C ASN A 95 1.21 19.71 2.25
N ASN A 96 -0.07 19.35 2.34
CA ASN A 96 -1.16 20.25 2.76
C ASN A 96 -1.45 20.17 4.28
N HIS A 97 -0.49 19.73 5.09
CA HIS A 97 -0.61 19.64 6.55
C HIS A 97 -1.71 18.70 7.08
N HIS A 98 -2.33 17.87 6.24
CA HIS A 98 -3.31 16.85 6.61
C HIS A 98 -2.66 15.53 7.05
N MET A 99 -1.49 15.61 7.69
CA MET A 99 -0.74 14.43 8.13
C MET A 99 -1.51 13.61 9.17
N LEU A 100 -2.30 14.26 10.03
CA LEU A 100 -3.16 13.57 10.99
C LEU A 100 -4.25 12.74 10.31
N GLU A 101 -4.89 13.25 9.25
CA GLU A 101 -5.83 12.46 8.44
C GLU A 101 -5.15 11.30 7.74
N ALA A 102 -3.94 11.51 7.21
CA ALA A 102 -3.18 10.45 6.58
C ALA A 102 -2.88 9.31 7.58
N SER A 103 -2.47 9.65 8.81
CA SER A 103 -2.28 8.69 9.90
C SER A 103 -3.57 7.94 10.28
N LEU A 104 -4.71 8.65 10.37
CA LEU A 104 -6.03 8.02 10.57
C LEU A 104 -6.36 7.00 9.48
N GLY A 105 -5.98 7.29 8.23
CA GLY A 105 -6.15 6.38 7.12
C GLY A 105 -5.48 5.02 7.37
N TYR A 106 -4.29 5.02 7.96
CA TYR A 106 -3.58 3.77 8.31
C TYR A 106 -4.28 2.97 9.42
N PHE A 107 -4.97 3.61 10.35
CA PHE A 107 -5.77 2.92 11.36
C PHE A 107 -7.07 2.34 10.80
N ILE A 108 -7.69 3.02 9.82
CA ILE A 108 -8.91 2.55 9.15
C ILE A 108 -8.60 1.40 8.16
N ASN A 109 -7.43 1.40 7.54
CA ASN A 109 -7.03 0.47 6.47
C ASN A 109 -7.20 -1.03 6.82
N PRO A 110 -6.77 -1.54 7.99
CA PRO A 110 -7.03 -2.92 8.40
C PRO A 110 -8.52 -3.29 8.41
N LEU A 111 -9.41 -2.39 8.86
CA LEU A 111 -10.84 -2.64 8.89
C LEU A 111 -11.41 -2.78 7.48
N VAL A 112 -11.00 -1.89 6.56
CA VAL A 112 -11.42 -1.94 5.16
C VAL A 112 -10.90 -3.21 4.47
N ASN A 113 -9.65 -3.61 4.73
CA ASN A 113 -9.10 -4.87 4.23
C ASN A 113 -9.89 -6.09 4.69
N ILE A 114 -10.26 -6.14 5.97
CA ILE A 114 -11.06 -7.24 6.52
C ILE A 114 -12.44 -7.28 5.86
N LEU A 115 -13.10 -6.12 5.73
CA LEU A 115 -14.40 -6.00 5.07
C LEU A 115 -14.34 -6.46 3.60
N LEU A 116 -13.35 -6.00 2.83
CA LEU A 116 -13.16 -6.43 1.45
C LEU A 116 -12.79 -7.92 1.35
N GLY A 117 -11.99 -8.44 2.28
CA GLY A 117 -11.66 -9.87 2.34
C GLY A 117 -12.88 -10.74 2.58
N MET A 118 -13.76 -10.35 3.50
CA MET A 118 -15.02 -11.07 3.74
C MET A 118 -15.94 -11.04 2.52
N ILE A 119 -16.16 -9.87 1.92
CA ILE A 119 -17.11 -9.68 0.83
C ILE A 119 -16.61 -10.33 -0.48
N PHE A 120 -15.36 -10.11 -0.86
CA PHE A 120 -14.85 -10.49 -2.19
C PHE A 120 -14.05 -11.78 -2.23
N LEU A 121 -13.53 -12.24 -1.09
CA LEU A 121 -12.74 -13.47 -0.99
C LEU A 121 -13.44 -14.55 -0.16
N GLY A 122 -14.56 -14.24 0.49
CA GLY A 122 -15.34 -15.19 1.30
C GLY A 122 -14.60 -15.66 2.55
N GLU A 123 -13.64 -14.87 3.05
CA GLU A 123 -12.85 -15.24 4.22
C GLU A 123 -13.73 -15.31 5.48
N ARG A 124 -13.71 -16.46 6.17
CA ARG A 124 -14.45 -16.67 7.41
C ARG A 124 -13.51 -16.49 8.60
N PHE A 125 -13.82 -15.51 9.45
CA PHE A 125 -13.04 -15.21 10.64
C PHE A 125 -13.50 -16.05 11.84
N ARG A 126 -12.54 -16.52 12.64
CA ARG A 126 -12.78 -17.22 13.91
C ARG A 126 -13.35 -16.25 14.95
N ARG A 127 -14.06 -16.76 15.95
CA ARG A 127 -14.67 -15.94 17.03
C ARG A 127 -13.67 -14.98 17.70
N MET A 128 -12.43 -15.42 17.95
CA MET A 128 -11.38 -14.57 18.53
C MET A 128 -10.91 -13.46 17.59
N GLN A 129 -10.94 -13.68 16.27
CA GLN A 129 -10.60 -12.64 15.29
C GLN A 129 -11.70 -11.57 15.25
N TRP A 130 -12.96 -11.96 15.45
CA TRP A 130 -14.07 -11.00 15.60
C TRP A 130 -13.90 -10.08 16.81
N LEU A 131 -13.41 -10.61 17.94
CA LEU A 131 -13.06 -9.77 19.09
C LEU A 131 -11.97 -8.75 18.71
N ALA A 132 -10.92 -9.15 17.99
CA ALA A 132 -9.89 -8.23 17.52
C ALA A 132 -10.45 -7.17 16.56
N VAL A 133 -11.38 -7.54 15.67
CA VAL A 133 -12.08 -6.59 14.79
C VAL A 133 -12.88 -5.58 15.60
N ILE A 134 -13.66 -6.02 16.59
CA ILE A 134 -14.44 -5.12 17.45
C ILE A 134 -13.52 -4.14 18.18
N LEU A 135 -12.41 -4.62 18.76
CA LEU A 135 -11.43 -3.76 19.42
C LEU A 135 -10.82 -2.74 18.45
N ALA A 136 -10.47 -3.15 17.23
CA ALA A 136 -9.96 -2.25 16.21
C ALA A 136 -10.99 -1.19 15.79
N VAL A 137 -12.26 -1.58 15.63
CA VAL A 137 -13.36 -0.66 15.33
C VAL A 137 -13.53 0.36 16.47
N CYS A 138 -13.52 -0.09 17.72
CA CYS A 138 -13.59 0.81 18.88
C CYS A 138 -12.41 1.80 18.91
N GLY A 139 -11.19 1.34 18.64
CA GLY A 139 -10.02 2.22 18.57
C GLY A 139 -10.15 3.30 17.49
N VAL A 140 -10.60 2.91 16.29
CA VAL A 140 -10.86 3.85 15.20
C VAL A 140 -11.96 4.85 15.55
N LEU A 141 -13.05 4.41 16.20
CA LEU A 141 -14.14 5.30 16.63
C LEU A 141 -13.68 6.33 17.66
N VAL A 142 -12.86 5.93 18.64
CA VAL A 142 -12.27 6.85 19.62
C VAL A 142 -11.40 7.89 18.91
N GLN A 143 -10.62 7.47 17.93
CA GLN A 143 -9.75 8.38 17.20
C GLN A 143 -10.52 9.32 16.27
N LEU A 144 -11.60 8.85 15.64
CA LEU A 144 -12.53 9.67 14.88
C LEU A 144 -13.22 10.72 15.77
N TRP A 145 -13.64 10.33 16.97
CA TRP A 145 -14.23 11.25 17.95
C TRP A 145 -13.24 12.36 18.33
N THR A 146 -11.98 11.97 18.58
CA THR A 146 -10.91 12.92 18.92
C THR A 146 -10.56 13.85 17.76
N PHE A 147 -10.66 13.35 16.53
CA PHE A 147 -10.37 14.12 15.33
C PHE A 147 -11.45 15.16 15.01
N GLY A 148 -12.71 14.91 15.38
CA GLY A 148 -13.79 15.91 15.36
C GLY A 148 -14.32 16.30 13.98
N SER A 149 -13.81 15.74 12.89
CA SER A 149 -14.29 15.96 11.52
C SER A 149 -14.31 14.65 10.71
N LEU A 150 -14.97 14.67 9.55
CA LEU A 150 -15.01 13.52 8.66
C LEU A 150 -13.68 13.42 7.89
N PRO A 151 -12.87 12.36 8.08
CA PRO A 151 -11.54 12.29 7.49
C PRO A 151 -11.63 11.72 6.07
N ILE A 152 -12.02 12.55 5.11
CA ILE A 152 -12.21 12.16 3.72
C ILE A 152 -10.91 11.60 3.13
N ILE A 153 -9.76 12.18 3.49
CA ILE A 153 -8.45 11.74 3.01
C ILE A 153 -8.10 10.37 3.59
N ALA A 154 -8.38 10.16 4.88
CA ALA A 154 -8.18 8.88 5.54
C ALA A 154 -8.97 7.76 4.86
N LEU A 155 -10.25 8.02 4.54
CA LEU A 155 -11.11 7.09 3.82
C LEU A 155 -10.56 6.83 2.41
N GLY A 156 -10.21 7.89 1.67
CA GLY A 156 -9.60 7.76 0.34
C GLY A 156 -8.36 6.88 0.35
N LEU A 157 -7.45 7.08 1.33
CA LEU A 157 -6.25 6.27 1.52
C LEU A 157 -6.58 4.82 1.89
N ALA A 158 -7.47 4.60 2.85
CA ALA A 158 -7.83 3.28 3.31
C ALA A 158 -8.50 2.45 2.20
N PHE A 159 -9.46 3.02 1.49
CA PHE A 159 -10.16 2.34 0.40
C PHE A 159 -9.24 2.08 -0.79
N SER A 160 -8.49 3.08 -1.28
CA SER A 160 -7.60 2.87 -2.43
C SER A 160 -6.54 1.80 -2.15
N PHE A 161 -5.94 1.79 -0.96
CA PHE A 161 -4.96 0.77 -0.59
C PHE A 161 -5.59 -0.61 -0.40
N ALA A 162 -6.78 -0.69 0.20
CA ALA A 162 -7.47 -1.95 0.41
C ALA A 162 -7.94 -2.59 -0.91
N PHE A 163 -8.44 -1.79 -1.84
CA PHE A 163 -8.75 -2.25 -3.20
C PHE A 163 -7.48 -2.67 -3.95
N TYR A 164 -6.37 -1.94 -3.81
CA TYR A 164 -5.08 -2.35 -4.36
C TYR A 164 -4.68 -3.74 -3.82
N GLY A 165 -4.77 -3.95 -2.50
CA GLY A 165 -4.49 -5.23 -1.85
C GLY A 165 -5.38 -6.36 -2.37
N LEU A 166 -6.68 -6.10 -2.50
CA LEU A 166 -7.66 -7.05 -3.04
C LEU A 166 -7.32 -7.44 -4.49
N VAL A 167 -7.01 -6.46 -5.34
CA VAL A 167 -6.64 -6.69 -6.74
C VAL A 167 -5.35 -7.50 -6.82
N ARG A 168 -4.30 -7.14 -6.07
CA ARG A 168 -3.03 -7.90 -6.04
C ARG A 168 -3.24 -9.33 -5.56
N LYS A 169 -4.07 -9.54 -4.53
CA LYS A 169 -4.40 -10.86 -4.01
C LYS A 169 -5.13 -11.73 -5.04
N LYS A 170 -5.97 -11.15 -5.90
CA LYS A 170 -6.66 -11.86 -7.00
C LYS A 170 -5.77 -12.15 -8.20
N ILE A 171 -4.78 -11.30 -8.50
CA ILE A 171 -3.87 -11.47 -9.63
C ILE A 171 -2.92 -12.66 -9.41
N ALA A 172 -2.45 -12.88 -8.17
CA ALA A 172 -1.54 -13.96 -7.78
C ALA A 172 -0.33 -14.12 -8.73
N VAL A 173 0.29 -12.99 -9.10
CA VAL A 173 1.52 -12.95 -9.91
C VAL A 173 2.70 -12.65 -8.99
N GLU A 174 3.86 -13.21 -9.32
CA GLU A 174 5.11 -12.97 -8.59
C GLU A 174 5.48 -11.48 -8.63
N ALA A 175 5.84 -10.91 -7.48
CA ALA A 175 6.10 -9.47 -7.33
C ALA A 175 7.23 -8.92 -8.23
N GLN A 176 8.11 -9.78 -8.75
CA GLN A 176 9.18 -9.38 -9.67
C GLN A 176 8.70 -9.27 -11.11
N THR A 177 7.74 -10.09 -11.52
CA THR A 177 7.27 -10.19 -12.92
C THR A 177 5.92 -9.52 -13.16
N GLY A 178 5.19 -9.17 -12.09
CA GLY A 178 3.94 -8.41 -12.12
C GLY A 178 3.73 -7.55 -10.88
#